data_AF-A0A7C5K8E4-F1
#
_entry.id   AF-A0A7C5K8E4-F1
#
_cell.length_a   1.000
_cell.length_b   1.000
_cell.length_c   1.000
_cell.angle_alpha   90.00
_cell.angle_beta   90.00
_cell.angle_gamma   90.00
#
_symmetry.space_group_name_H-M   'P 1'
#
loop_
_entity.id
_entity.type
_entity.pdbx_description
1 polymer ?
#
loop_
_entity_poly.entity_id
_entity_poly.type
_entity_poly.pdbx_seq_one_letter_code
_entity_poly.pdbx_strand_id
1 'polypeptide(L)'
;MTYFYIIAPCWCWVHRLGFRWVLRVALALLLLVLVVFAVFVIFYAFYDLPAVESELPQIGDDAVVVGLISDTHSHLPIYDNEARLMKAVGLLARANVSLIIHAGDVVDPGVIAKLEEIAPVIAVYGNTDPPEVMEAFPEIAFCEVGGYRIGVVHDVGLSWILGVTDRARAMADGHGFDVLVIGHYHRPFIRKDGGRLYVCPGSPIDPIPPILTKPTIGLLIITEDGVMPVILEVK
;
A
#
# COMPACT_ATOMS: atom_id res chain seq x y z
N MET A 1 88.86 11.03 -17.85
CA MET A 1 88.60 10.06 -16.78
C MET A 1 87.17 10.24 -16.32
N THR A 2 86.38 9.20 -16.52
CA THR A 2 84.92 9.14 -16.51
C THR A 2 84.42 8.95 -15.07
N TYR A 3 83.45 9.75 -14.63
CA TYR A 3 82.62 9.42 -13.45
C TYR A 3 81.17 9.28 -13.91
N PHE A 4 80.69 8.04 -13.88
CA PHE A 4 79.32 7.64 -14.19
C PHE A 4 78.37 8.14 -13.09
N TYR A 5 77.37 8.93 -13.47
CA TYR A 5 76.19 9.16 -12.63
C TYR A 5 75.29 7.92 -12.68
N ILE A 6 75.17 7.22 -11.54
CA ILE A 6 74.17 6.15 -11.38
C ILE A 6 72.86 6.83 -10.98
N ILE A 7 71.94 6.98 -11.94
CA ILE A 7 70.54 7.30 -11.67
C ILE A 7 69.84 6.00 -11.30
N ALA A 8 69.53 5.81 -10.02
CA ALA A 8 68.71 4.69 -9.58
C ALA A 8 67.26 4.87 -10.10
N PRO A 9 66.61 3.84 -10.66
CA PRO A 9 65.26 3.97 -11.17
C PRO A 9 64.25 4.01 -10.00
N CYS A 10 63.60 5.16 -9.80
CA CYS A 10 62.47 5.38 -8.88
C CYS A 10 61.17 4.63 -9.29
N TRP A 11 61.27 3.42 -9.86
CA TRP A 11 60.12 2.65 -10.37
C TRP A 11 59.53 1.64 -9.38
N CYS A 12 60.17 1.39 -8.23
CA CYS A 12 59.71 0.38 -7.27
C CYS A 12 58.64 0.86 -6.26
N TRP A 13 58.42 2.17 -6.11
CA TRP A 13 57.55 2.69 -5.04
C TRP A 13 56.08 2.84 -5.46
N VAL A 14 55.81 3.04 -6.75
CA VAL A 14 54.44 3.26 -7.27
C VAL A 14 53.63 1.95 -7.33
N HIS A 15 54.28 0.78 -7.47
CA HIS A 15 53.58 -0.51 -7.63
C HIS A 15 53.11 -1.16 -6.32
N ARG A 16 53.73 -0.88 -5.16
CA ARG A 16 53.33 -1.53 -3.89
C ARG A 16 52.18 -0.83 -3.16
N LEU A 17 51.99 0.47 -3.39
CA LEU A 17 50.87 1.24 -2.85
C LEU A 17 49.59 1.05 -3.70
N GLY A 18 49.71 0.79 -5.00
CA GLY A 18 48.58 0.62 -5.91
C GLY A 18 47.71 -0.61 -5.63
N PHE A 19 48.31 -1.81 -5.53
CA PHE A 19 47.52 -3.05 -5.43
C PHE A 19 46.78 -3.20 -4.09
N ARG A 20 47.42 -2.88 -2.96
CA ARG A 20 46.80 -2.98 -1.62
C ARG A 20 45.71 -1.94 -1.42
N TRP A 21 45.86 -0.75 -2.00
CA TRP A 21 44.85 0.30 -1.96
C TRP A 21 43.66 -0.04 -2.85
N VAL A 22 43.90 -0.50 -4.08
CA VAL A 22 42.85 -0.99 -4.99
C VAL A 22 42.06 -2.14 -4.38
N LEU A 23 42.74 -3.11 -3.75
CA LEU A 23 42.07 -4.24 -3.09
C LEU A 23 41.21 -3.78 -1.91
N ARG A 24 41.68 -2.81 -1.10
CA ARG A 24 40.91 -2.24 0.02
C ARG A 24 39.69 -1.47 -0.46
N VAL A 25 39.81 -0.68 -1.52
CA VAL A 25 38.68 0.03 -2.13
C VAL A 25 37.67 -0.95 -2.70
N ALA A 26 38.13 -1.99 -3.41
CA ALA A 26 37.26 -3.04 -3.96
C ALA A 26 36.50 -3.81 -2.86
N LEU A 27 37.18 -4.18 -1.77
CA LEU A 27 36.55 -4.82 -0.60
C LEU A 27 35.54 -3.90 0.09
N ALA A 28 35.83 -2.60 0.23
CA ALA A 28 34.90 -1.65 0.83
C ALA A 28 33.64 -1.46 -0.03
N LEU A 29 33.79 -1.38 -1.36
CA LEU A 29 32.66 -1.31 -2.29
C LEU A 29 31.83 -2.60 -2.26
N LEU A 30 32.48 -3.77 -2.24
CA LEU A 30 31.78 -5.06 -2.12
C LEU A 30 31.01 -5.15 -0.79
N LEU A 31 31.61 -4.72 0.33
CA LEU A 31 30.95 -4.69 1.62
C LEU A 31 29.74 -3.74 1.61
N LEU A 32 29.88 -2.56 0.99
CA LEU A 32 28.76 -1.62 0.81
C LEU A 32 27.62 -2.25 0.02
N VAL A 33 27.92 -2.91 -1.10
CA VAL A 33 26.92 -3.63 -1.91
C VAL A 33 26.24 -4.72 -1.09
N LEU A 34 26.99 -5.50 -0.32
CA LEU A 34 26.43 -6.56 0.54
C LEU A 34 25.56 -5.98 1.67
N VAL A 35 25.94 -4.85 2.26
CA VAL A 35 25.13 -4.18 3.29
C VAL A 35 23.84 -3.62 2.68
N VAL A 36 23.92 -2.94 1.54
CA VAL A 36 22.73 -2.45 0.82
C VAL A 36 21.82 -3.61 0.46
N PHE A 37 22.37 -4.71 -0.08
CA PHE A 37 21.62 -5.91 -0.40
C PHE A 37 20.99 -6.55 0.84
N ALA A 38 21.71 -6.66 1.95
CA ALA A 38 21.18 -7.20 3.19
C ALA A 38 20.06 -6.33 3.76
N VAL A 39 20.20 -5.00 3.73
CA VAL A 39 19.12 -4.07 4.11
C VAL A 39 17.91 -4.28 3.22
N PHE A 40 18.10 -4.45 1.91
CA PHE A 40 17.04 -4.70 0.95
C PHE A 40 16.34 -6.06 1.22
N VAL A 41 17.10 -7.12 1.49
CA VAL A 41 16.55 -8.44 1.84
C VAL A 41 15.79 -8.41 3.16
N ILE A 42 16.33 -7.75 4.19
CA ILE A 42 15.63 -7.56 5.47
C ILE A 42 14.34 -6.78 5.24
N PHE A 43 14.41 -5.69 4.48
CA PHE A 43 13.27 -4.88 4.10
C PHE A 43 12.18 -5.69 3.38
N TYR A 44 12.57 -6.55 2.43
CA TYR A 44 11.64 -7.49 1.77
C TYR A 44 11.07 -8.55 2.71
N ALA A 45 11.85 -9.05 3.66
CA ALA A 45 11.39 -10.04 4.62
C ALA A 45 10.28 -9.50 5.54
N PHE A 46 10.16 -8.17 5.67
CA PHE A 46 9.08 -7.51 6.40
C PHE A 46 7.91 -7.06 5.51
N TYR A 47 7.98 -7.26 4.18
CA TYR A 47 6.87 -7.04 3.26
C TYR A 47 5.86 -8.20 3.34
N ASP A 48 5.17 -8.33 4.47
CA ASP A 48 4.10 -9.31 4.66
C ASP A 48 2.85 -8.86 3.87
N LEU A 49 2.74 -9.29 2.61
CA LEU A 49 1.60 -9.01 1.74
C LEU A 49 0.50 -10.02 2.03
N PRO A 50 -0.77 -9.60 2.14
CA PRO A 50 -1.87 -10.54 2.29
C PRO A 50 -1.99 -11.40 1.03
N ALA A 51 -2.67 -12.54 1.17
CA ALA A 51 -3.11 -13.29 0.01
C ALA A 51 -3.97 -12.37 -0.87
N VAL A 52 -3.60 -12.26 -2.15
CA VAL A 52 -4.36 -11.53 -3.15
C VAL A 52 -5.08 -12.55 -4.02
N GLU A 53 -6.40 -12.59 -3.88
CA GLU A 53 -7.25 -13.50 -4.62
C GLU A 53 -7.45 -13.01 -6.05
N SER A 54 -7.40 -13.95 -7.00
CA SER A 54 -7.51 -13.64 -8.43
C SER A 54 -8.94 -13.79 -8.96
N GLU A 55 -9.82 -14.37 -8.15
CA GLU A 55 -11.22 -14.66 -8.43
C GLU A 55 -12.08 -14.28 -7.22
N LEU A 56 -13.37 -14.04 -7.45
CA LEU A 56 -14.30 -13.74 -6.36
C LEU A 56 -14.49 -15.00 -5.51
N PRO A 57 -14.46 -14.88 -4.16
CA PRO A 57 -14.79 -15.99 -3.29
C PRO A 57 -16.26 -16.39 -3.46
N GLN A 58 -16.59 -17.62 -3.08
CA GLN A 58 -17.99 -18.01 -2.92
C GLN A 58 -18.57 -17.26 -1.72
N ILE A 59 -19.55 -16.40 -1.98
CA ILE A 59 -20.24 -15.58 -0.98
C ILE A 59 -21.59 -16.26 -0.71
N GLY A 60 -21.86 -16.56 0.56
CA GLY A 60 -23.15 -17.12 0.98
C GLY A 60 -24.28 -16.10 0.84
N ASP A 61 -25.51 -16.58 0.62
CA ASP A 61 -26.69 -15.72 0.43
C ASP A 61 -27.04 -14.88 1.68
N ASP A 62 -26.55 -15.29 2.85
CA ASP A 62 -26.73 -14.64 4.14
C ASP A 62 -25.67 -13.56 4.42
N ALA A 63 -24.65 -13.44 3.58
CA ALA A 63 -23.56 -12.51 3.79
C ALA A 63 -23.88 -11.10 3.26
N VAL A 64 -23.52 -10.08 4.04
CA VAL A 64 -23.49 -8.69 3.57
C VAL A 64 -22.08 -8.39 3.08
N VAL A 65 -21.96 -7.94 1.84
CA VAL A 65 -20.66 -7.62 1.23
C VAL A 65 -20.47 -6.10 1.18
N VAL A 66 -19.36 -5.63 1.73
CA VAL A 66 -18.92 -4.23 1.63
C VAL A 66 -17.68 -4.17 0.75
N GLY A 67 -17.73 -3.35 -0.30
CA GLY A 67 -16.59 -3.08 -1.18
C GLY A 67 -15.63 -2.07 -0.55
N LEU A 68 -14.33 -2.31 -0.67
CA LEU A 68 -13.27 -1.40 -0.21
C LEU A 68 -12.42 -0.97 -1.41
N ILE A 69 -12.20 0.33 -1.55
CA ILE A 69 -11.32 0.90 -2.57
C ILE A 69 -10.59 2.11 -1.97
N SER A 70 -9.36 2.40 -2.41
CA SER A 70 -8.63 3.61 -1.99
C SER A 70 -7.65 4.02 -3.07
N ASP A 71 -7.08 5.21 -2.90
CA ASP A 71 -5.91 5.66 -3.66
C ASP A 71 -6.15 5.52 -5.18
N THR A 72 -7.31 5.98 -5.66
CA THR A 72 -7.71 5.81 -7.05
C THR A 72 -6.92 6.75 -7.96
N HIS A 73 -6.53 7.94 -7.51
CA HIS A 73 -5.58 8.81 -8.24
C HIS A 73 -5.93 9.00 -9.72
N SER A 74 -7.23 9.03 -10.05
CA SER A 74 -7.73 8.80 -11.42
C SER A 74 -7.20 9.80 -12.47
N HIS A 75 -6.64 10.93 -12.04
CA HIS A 75 -6.10 12.00 -12.88
C HIS A 75 -4.57 12.06 -12.96
N LEU A 76 -3.84 11.19 -12.25
CA LEU A 76 -2.39 11.13 -12.40
C LEU A 76 -2.03 10.49 -13.76
N PRO A 77 -1.03 10.99 -14.52
CA PRO A 77 -0.65 10.40 -15.81
C PRO A 77 0.14 9.09 -15.64
N ILE A 78 -0.47 8.08 -15.00
CA ILE A 78 0.12 6.80 -14.62
C ILE A 78 -0.62 5.67 -15.33
N TYR A 79 -0.28 5.38 -16.60
CA TYR A 79 -0.96 4.38 -17.45
C TYR A 79 -2.47 4.67 -17.66
N ASP A 80 -3.19 3.72 -18.28
CA ASP A 80 -4.63 3.78 -18.59
C ASP A 80 -5.49 3.69 -17.32
N ASN A 81 -5.54 4.80 -16.56
CA ASN A 81 -6.28 4.91 -15.31
C ASN A 81 -7.75 4.55 -15.45
N GLU A 82 -8.39 5.00 -16.53
CA GLU A 82 -9.81 4.78 -16.73
C GLU A 82 -10.11 3.29 -16.93
N ALA A 83 -9.33 2.57 -17.73
CA ALA A 83 -9.52 1.13 -17.87
C ALA A 83 -9.34 0.40 -16.52
N ARG A 84 -8.32 0.75 -15.73
CA ARG A 84 -8.10 0.14 -14.40
C ARG A 84 -9.26 0.44 -13.44
N LEU A 85 -9.72 1.69 -13.39
CA LEU A 85 -10.88 2.07 -12.60
C LEU A 85 -12.11 1.27 -13.00
N MET A 86 -12.42 1.19 -14.29
CA MET A 86 -13.60 0.47 -14.76
C MET A 86 -13.55 -1.02 -14.47
N LYS A 87 -12.35 -1.63 -14.47
CA LYS A 87 -12.19 -3.03 -14.03
C LYS A 87 -12.42 -3.19 -12.53
N ALA A 88 -11.95 -2.25 -11.71
CA ALA A 88 -12.23 -2.24 -10.27
C ALA A 88 -13.74 -2.07 -9.98
N VAL A 89 -14.40 -1.11 -10.64
CA VAL A 89 -15.85 -0.89 -10.58
C VAL A 89 -16.60 -2.16 -11.00
N GLY A 90 -16.22 -2.77 -12.12
CA GLY A 90 -16.82 -4.02 -12.59
C GLY A 90 -16.61 -5.19 -11.63
N LEU A 91 -15.47 -5.24 -10.92
CA LEU A 91 -15.19 -6.26 -9.92
C LEU A 91 -16.10 -6.10 -8.69
N LEU A 92 -16.30 -4.85 -8.21
CA LEU A 92 -17.25 -4.52 -7.15
C LEU A 92 -18.69 -4.88 -7.55
N ALA A 93 -19.09 -4.56 -8.79
CA ALA A 93 -20.41 -4.88 -9.31
C ALA A 93 -20.67 -6.41 -9.33
N ARG A 94 -19.69 -7.19 -9.80
CA ARG A 94 -19.79 -8.66 -9.82
C ARG A 94 -19.79 -9.29 -8.43
N ALA A 95 -19.21 -8.61 -7.44
CA ALA A 95 -19.23 -9.04 -6.04
C ALA A 95 -20.58 -8.75 -5.36
N ASN A 96 -21.52 -8.07 -6.04
CA ASN A 96 -22.84 -7.70 -5.53
C ASN A 96 -22.75 -6.96 -4.18
N VAL A 97 -21.83 -5.98 -4.11
CA VAL A 97 -21.61 -5.19 -2.89
C VAL A 97 -22.85 -4.37 -2.54
N SER A 98 -23.17 -4.32 -1.25
CA SER A 98 -24.29 -3.54 -0.71
C SER A 98 -23.92 -2.11 -0.33
N LEU A 99 -22.62 -1.87 -0.14
CA LEU A 99 -22.02 -0.61 0.26
C LEU A 99 -20.59 -0.57 -0.27
N ILE A 100 -20.10 0.60 -0.65
CA ILE A 100 -18.70 0.84 -1.01
C ILE A 100 -18.09 1.84 -0.04
N ILE A 101 -16.87 1.56 0.43
CA ILE A 101 -16.05 2.46 1.24
C ILE A 101 -14.83 2.88 0.42
N HIS A 102 -14.67 4.18 0.21
CA HIS A 102 -13.49 4.79 -0.41
C HIS A 102 -12.58 5.41 0.66
N ALA A 103 -11.38 4.87 0.87
CA ALA A 103 -10.47 5.33 1.94
C ALA A 103 -9.57 6.52 1.52
N GLY A 104 -10.13 7.49 0.81
CA GLY A 104 -9.42 8.71 0.39
C GLY A 104 -8.51 8.58 -0.84
N ASP A 105 -7.95 9.72 -1.24
CA ASP A 105 -7.22 9.93 -2.50
C ASP A 105 -8.11 9.59 -3.72
N VAL A 106 -9.27 10.25 -3.74
CA VAL A 106 -10.29 10.17 -4.80
C VAL A 106 -9.81 10.95 -6.03
N VAL A 107 -9.26 12.14 -5.80
CA VAL A 107 -8.77 13.18 -6.71
C VAL A 107 -9.86 13.78 -7.60
N ASP A 108 -10.67 12.94 -8.23
CA ASP A 108 -11.79 13.32 -9.08
C ASP A 108 -13.12 12.83 -8.49
N PRO A 109 -14.02 13.74 -8.11
CA PRO A 109 -15.37 13.38 -7.65
C PRO A 109 -16.14 12.47 -8.63
N GLY A 110 -15.83 12.50 -9.93
CA GLY A 110 -16.42 11.61 -10.93
C GLY A 110 -16.20 10.12 -10.65
N VAL A 111 -15.13 9.77 -9.91
CA VAL A 111 -14.89 8.40 -9.42
C VAL A 111 -16.00 7.96 -8.48
N ILE A 112 -16.45 8.84 -7.58
CA ILE A 112 -17.51 8.53 -6.61
C ILE A 112 -18.83 8.30 -7.34
N ALA A 113 -19.17 9.16 -8.32
CA ALA A 113 -20.37 8.98 -9.13
C ALA A 113 -20.40 7.61 -9.83
N LYS A 114 -19.27 7.16 -10.41
CA LYS A 114 -19.15 5.83 -11.04
C LYS A 114 -19.33 4.68 -10.04
N LEU A 115 -18.89 4.85 -8.79
CA LEU A 115 -19.06 3.85 -7.73
C LEU A 115 -20.51 3.82 -7.21
N GLU A 116 -21.16 4.98 -7.12
CA GLU A 116 -22.56 5.12 -6.70
C GLU A 116 -23.54 4.47 -7.67
N GLU A 117 -23.16 4.26 -8.94
CA GLU A 117 -23.93 3.45 -9.89
C GLU A 117 -24.04 1.97 -9.44
N ILE A 118 -23.11 1.50 -8.61
CA ILE A 118 -23.07 0.12 -8.11
C ILE A 118 -23.77 0.00 -6.76
N ALA A 119 -23.38 0.83 -5.79
CA ALA A 119 -23.91 0.82 -4.44
C ALA A 119 -23.65 2.17 -3.74
N PRO A 120 -24.37 2.50 -2.65
CA PRO A 120 -24.07 3.69 -1.86
C PRO A 120 -22.58 3.76 -1.46
N VAL A 121 -22.01 4.96 -1.47
CA VAL A 121 -20.58 5.19 -1.19
C VAL A 121 -20.40 5.99 0.09
N ILE A 122 -19.49 5.52 0.95
CA ILE A 122 -18.92 6.30 2.04
C ILE A 122 -17.47 6.59 1.67
N ALA A 123 -17.11 7.87 1.65
CA ALA A 123 -15.75 8.29 1.32
C ALA A 123 -15.22 9.25 2.39
N VAL A 124 -13.90 9.25 2.53
CA VAL A 124 -13.12 10.28 3.24
C VAL A 124 -12.20 10.96 2.24
N TYR A 125 -11.72 12.16 2.54
CA TYR A 125 -10.63 12.73 1.75
C TYR A 125 -9.27 12.13 2.15
N GLY A 126 -8.35 12.12 1.19
CA GLY A 126 -6.94 11.80 1.37
C GLY A 126 -6.01 13.00 1.23
N ASN A 127 -4.71 12.78 1.37
CA ASN A 127 -3.73 13.87 1.40
C ASN A 127 -3.44 14.49 0.02
N THR A 128 -3.87 13.84 -1.06
CA THR A 128 -3.72 14.36 -2.43
C THR A 128 -4.98 14.99 -2.99
N ASP A 129 -6.08 14.93 -2.24
CA ASP A 129 -7.37 15.43 -2.69
C ASP A 129 -7.39 16.97 -2.78
N PRO A 130 -8.00 17.54 -3.84
CA PRO A 130 -8.14 18.99 -3.95
C PRO A 130 -9.13 19.53 -2.91
N PRO A 131 -9.11 20.85 -2.61
CA PRO A 131 -10.03 21.46 -1.65
C PRO A 131 -11.50 21.13 -1.88
N GLU A 132 -11.92 21.04 -3.15
CA GLU A 132 -13.29 20.69 -3.54
C GLU A 132 -13.71 19.29 -3.03
N VAL A 133 -12.80 18.32 -3.06
CA VAL A 133 -13.02 16.96 -2.53
C VAL A 133 -12.96 16.97 -1.00
N MET A 134 -12.04 17.73 -0.41
CA MET A 134 -11.93 17.89 1.04
C MET A 134 -13.14 18.60 1.67
N GLU A 135 -13.83 19.47 0.93
CA GLU A 135 -15.09 20.09 1.35
C GLU A 135 -16.28 19.13 1.24
N ALA A 136 -16.24 18.19 0.30
CA ALA A 136 -17.31 17.23 0.05
C ALA A 136 -17.29 16.01 0.99
N PHE A 137 -16.10 15.57 1.41
CA PHE A 137 -15.93 14.39 2.25
C PHE A 137 -15.29 14.75 3.59
N PRO A 138 -15.57 14.01 4.67
CA PRO A 138 -14.93 14.23 5.96
C PRO A 138 -13.53 13.60 6.02
N GLU A 139 -12.75 13.96 7.05
CA GLU A 139 -11.47 13.30 7.37
C GLU A 139 -11.67 11.85 7.84
N ILE A 140 -12.77 11.62 8.57
CA ILE A 140 -13.15 10.33 9.17
C ILE A 140 -14.63 10.12 8.92
N ALA A 141 -15.00 8.92 8.47
CA ALA A 141 -16.39 8.48 8.39
C ALA A 141 -16.53 7.09 9.01
N PHE A 142 -17.77 6.68 9.27
CA PHE A 142 -18.06 5.34 9.76
C PHE A 142 -19.46 4.88 9.33
N CYS A 143 -19.65 3.57 9.34
CA CYS A 143 -20.95 2.93 9.19
C CYS A 143 -21.09 1.73 10.13
N GLU A 144 -22.31 1.21 10.22
CA GLU A 144 -22.61 -0.03 10.94
C GLU A 144 -23.19 -1.03 9.93
N VAL A 145 -22.56 -2.20 9.84
CA VAL A 145 -22.98 -3.28 8.94
C VAL A 145 -22.88 -4.62 9.68
N GLY A 146 -23.97 -5.39 9.72
CA GLY A 146 -24.00 -6.69 10.40
C GLY A 146 -23.65 -6.62 11.89
N GLY A 147 -23.92 -5.50 12.55
CA GLY A 147 -23.57 -5.27 13.97
C GLY A 147 -22.12 -4.85 14.21
N TYR A 148 -21.29 -4.72 13.16
CA TYR A 148 -19.92 -4.23 13.25
C TYR A 148 -19.84 -2.75 12.90
N ARG A 149 -19.11 -1.98 13.72
CA ARG A 149 -18.82 -0.57 13.45
C ARG A 149 -17.55 -0.45 12.62
N ILE A 150 -17.70 -0.01 11.37
CA ILE A 150 -16.62 0.10 10.39
C ILE A 150 -16.23 1.57 10.28
N GLY A 151 -15.02 1.91 10.72
CA GLY A 151 -14.41 3.23 10.53
C GLY A 151 -13.62 3.29 9.22
N VAL A 152 -13.56 4.47 8.61
CA VAL A 152 -12.69 4.76 7.47
C VAL A 152 -11.91 6.03 7.72
N VAL A 153 -10.62 5.98 7.40
CA VAL A 153 -9.68 7.10 7.46
C VAL A 153 -8.65 6.92 6.34
N HIS A 154 -8.14 8.01 5.80
CA HIS A 154 -7.10 7.90 4.78
C HIS A 154 -5.73 7.59 5.38
N ASP A 155 -5.26 8.41 6.33
CA ASP A 155 -3.91 8.30 6.89
C ASP A 155 -3.92 8.18 8.43
N VAL A 156 -3.14 7.22 8.94
CA VAL A 156 -2.91 6.95 10.37
C VAL A 156 -1.44 7.12 10.76
N GLY A 157 -0.68 7.86 9.96
CA GLY A 157 0.72 8.19 10.16
C GLY A 157 1.70 7.13 9.67
N LEU A 158 2.97 7.53 9.54
CA LEU A 158 4.05 6.72 9.00
C LEU A 158 4.38 5.50 9.87
N SER A 159 3.83 4.36 9.47
CA SER A 159 4.27 3.02 9.86
C SER A 159 4.25 2.09 8.65
N TRP A 160 4.74 2.61 7.53
CA TRP A 160 4.78 1.90 6.25
C TRP A 160 5.48 0.53 6.30
N ILE A 161 6.28 0.26 7.35
CA ILE A 161 6.96 -1.02 7.61
C ILE A 161 6.29 -1.86 8.73
N LEU A 162 5.61 -1.26 9.71
CA LEU A 162 5.28 -1.96 10.98
C LEU A 162 3.78 -2.29 11.17
N GLY A 163 2.93 -2.05 10.16
CA GLY A 163 1.50 -2.36 10.18
C GLY A 163 0.69 -1.42 11.08
N VAL A 164 -0.18 -1.94 11.97
CA VAL A 164 -1.10 -1.13 12.79
C VAL A 164 -0.32 -0.16 13.69
N THR A 165 -0.57 1.13 13.48
CA THR A 165 0.09 2.22 14.22
C THR A 165 -0.59 2.45 15.57
N ASP A 166 0.11 3.05 16.52
CA ASP A 166 -0.52 3.49 17.78
C ASP A 166 -1.65 4.49 17.53
N ARG A 167 -1.55 5.29 16.46
CA ARG A 167 -2.64 6.18 16.01
C ARG A 167 -3.83 5.41 15.47
N ALA A 168 -3.61 4.35 14.68
CA ALA A 168 -4.69 3.47 14.21
C ALA A 168 -5.40 2.78 15.37
N ARG A 169 -4.65 2.28 16.37
CA ARG A 169 -5.21 1.73 17.61
C ARG A 169 -6.04 2.76 18.35
N ALA A 170 -5.44 3.92 18.64
CA ALA A 170 -6.11 4.99 19.37
C ALA A 170 -7.37 5.49 18.67
N MET A 171 -7.36 5.55 17.33
CA MET A 171 -8.55 5.92 16.55
C MET A 171 -9.64 4.85 16.65
N ALA A 172 -9.29 3.58 16.48
CA ALA A 172 -10.24 2.50 16.62
C ALA A 172 -10.79 2.37 18.06
N ASP A 173 -9.95 2.61 19.08
CA ASP A 173 -10.33 2.67 20.50
C ASP A 173 -11.27 3.83 20.78
N GLY A 174 -10.87 5.04 20.41
CA GLY A 174 -11.59 6.27 20.73
C GLY A 174 -12.99 6.33 20.10
N HIS A 175 -13.18 5.67 18.95
CA HIS A 175 -14.46 5.63 18.25
C HIS A 175 -15.20 4.29 18.38
N GLY A 176 -14.61 3.29 19.03
CA GLY A 176 -15.22 1.96 19.19
C GLY A 176 -15.44 1.25 17.86
N PHE A 177 -14.46 1.33 16.95
CA PHE A 177 -14.50 0.62 15.68
C PHE A 177 -14.10 -0.84 15.85
N ASP A 178 -14.83 -1.75 15.22
CA ASP A 178 -14.47 -3.17 15.11
C ASP A 178 -13.56 -3.41 13.90
N VAL A 179 -13.79 -2.63 12.84
CA VAL A 179 -13.01 -2.63 11.60
C VAL A 179 -12.55 -1.20 11.31
N LEU A 180 -11.27 -1.01 10.98
CA LEU A 180 -10.74 0.26 10.49
C LEU A 180 -10.16 0.08 9.09
N VAL A 181 -10.78 0.73 8.12
CA VAL A 181 -10.34 0.80 6.72
C VAL A 181 -9.40 1.98 6.55
N ILE A 182 -8.23 1.73 5.96
CA ILE A 182 -7.13 2.70 5.86
C ILE A 182 -6.64 2.80 4.42
N GLY A 183 -6.46 4.02 3.89
CA GLY A 183 -5.86 4.28 2.58
C GLY A 183 -4.36 4.57 2.67
N HIS A 184 -3.87 5.51 1.86
CA HIS A 184 -2.54 6.15 1.89
C HIS A 184 -1.35 5.25 1.52
N TYR A 185 -1.39 3.97 1.87
CA TYR A 185 -0.25 3.08 1.69
C TYR A 185 -0.11 2.53 0.27
N HIS A 186 -1.17 2.57 -0.55
CA HIS A 186 -1.24 1.98 -1.90
C HIS A 186 -0.87 0.48 -1.96
N ARG A 187 -0.74 -0.16 -0.80
CA ARG A 187 -0.32 -1.55 -0.61
C ARG A 187 -1.38 -2.24 0.22
N PRO A 188 -1.94 -3.37 -0.25
CA PRO A 188 -2.94 -4.08 0.52
C PRO A 188 -2.33 -4.65 1.79
N PHE A 189 -3.07 -4.58 2.89
CA PHE A 189 -2.75 -5.33 4.10
C PHE A 189 -4.01 -5.68 4.88
N ILE A 190 -3.94 -6.78 5.61
CA ILE A 190 -4.96 -7.22 6.56
C ILE A 190 -4.25 -7.50 7.87
N ARG A 191 -4.71 -6.92 8.98
CA ARG A 191 -4.15 -7.20 10.30
C ARG A 191 -5.23 -7.25 11.36
N LYS A 192 -5.12 -8.24 12.26
CA LYS A 192 -5.93 -8.31 13.48
C LYS A 192 -5.08 -7.90 14.66
N ASP A 193 -5.58 -6.99 15.48
CA ASP A 193 -4.89 -6.49 16.66
C ASP A 193 -5.89 -6.00 17.71
N GLY A 194 -5.72 -6.41 18.97
CA GLY A 194 -6.64 -6.03 20.05
C GLY A 194 -8.10 -6.42 19.84
N GLY A 195 -8.37 -7.51 19.09
CA GLY A 195 -9.73 -7.93 18.74
C GLY A 195 -10.36 -7.17 17.58
N ARG A 196 -9.65 -6.21 16.98
CA ARG A 196 -10.09 -5.41 15.84
C ARG A 196 -9.45 -5.85 14.55
N LEU A 197 -10.09 -5.48 13.45
CA LEU A 197 -9.60 -5.70 12.11
C LEU A 197 -9.14 -4.38 11.48
N TYR A 198 -7.95 -4.36 10.89
CA TYR A 198 -7.40 -3.24 10.14
C TYR A 198 -7.15 -3.69 8.71
N VAL A 199 -7.69 -2.95 7.74
CA VAL A 199 -7.61 -3.33 6.33
C VAL A 199 -7.21 -2.12 5.49
N CYS A 200 -6.21 -2.29 4.64
CA CYS A 200 -5.97 -1.41 3.51
C CYS A 200 -6.26 -2.20 2.23
N PRO A 201 -7.15 -1.72 1.35
CA PRO A 201 -7.47 -2.40 0.10
C PRO A 201 -6.32 -2.32 -0.92
N GLY A 202 -5.35 -1.42 -0.72
CA GLY A 202 -4.34 -1.08 -1.72
C GLY A 202 -4.89 -0.12 -2.77
N SER A 203 -4.16 0.07 -3.87
CA SER A 203 -4.60 0.92 -4.97
C SER A 203 -4.97 0.06 -6.20
N PRO A 204 -6.11 0.34 -6.88
CA PRO A 204 -6.45 -0.29 -8.15
C PRO A 204 -5.72 0.35 -9.34
N ILE A 205 -5.06 1.49 -9.16
CA ILE A 205 -4.45 2.28 -10.25
C ILE A 205 -2.94 2.43 -10.06
N ASP A 206 -2.49 2.77 -8.87
CA ASP A 206 -1.10 3.08 -8.54
C ASP A 206 -0.58 2.26 -7.34
N PRO A 207 -0.44 0.93 -7.47
CA PRO A 207 0.00 0.09 -6.35
C PRO A 207 1.49 0.30 -6.02
N ILE A 208 1.84 0.38 -4.73
CA ILE A 208 3.22 0.66 -4.29
C ILE A 208 3.82 -0.50 -3.46
N PRO A 209 5.04 -0.97 -3.78
CA PRO A 209 5.82 -0.67 -4.98
C PRO A 209 5.33 -1.52 -6.17
N PRO A 210 5.23 -0.96 -7.39
CA PRO A 210 4.51 -1.57 -8.52
C PRO A 210 5.11 -2.88 -9.04
N ILE A 211 6.36 -3.21 -8.66
CA ILE A 211 7.02 -4.47 -9.01
C ILE A 211 6.52 -5.64 -8.13
N LEU A 212 6.05 -5.34 -6.91
CA LEU A 212 5.67 -6.34 -5.91
C LEU A 212 4.17 -6.39 -5.66
N THR A 213 3.51 -5.24 -5.78
CA THR A 213 2.10 -5.10 -5.47
C THR A 213 1.27 -5.05 -6.74
N LYS A 214 0.27 -5.90 -6.79
CA LYS A 214 -0.72 -5.91 -7.85
C LYS A 214 -1.75 -4.80 -7.62
N PRO A 215 -2.37 -4.27 -8.67
CA PRO A 215 -3.57 -3.44 -8.53
C PRO A 215 -4.65 -4.22 -7.78
N THR A 216 -5.23 -3.62 -6.74
CA THR A 216 -6.10 -4.34 -5.81
C THR A 216 -7.31 -3.51 -5.35
N ILE A 217 -8.35 -4.23 -4.93
CA ILE A 217 -9.44 -3.73 -4.11
C ILE A 217 -9.64 -4.68 -2.93
N GLY A 218 -10.44 -4.30 -1.93
CA GLY A 218 -10.83 -5.17 -0.83
C GLY A 218 -12.33 -5.47 -0.81
N LEU A 219 -12.71 -6.55 -0.13
CA LEU A 219 -14.07 -6.84 0.29
C LEU A 219 -14.09 -7.13 1.79
N LEU A 220 -15.15 -6.72 2.48
CA LEU A 220 -15.53 -7.25 3.78
C LEU A 220 -16.78 -8.10 3.58
N ILE A 221 -16.65 -9.39 3.85
CA ILE A 221 -17.77 -10.33 3.84
C ILE A 221 -18.20 -10.49 5.29
N ILE A 222 -19.41 -10.03 5.59
CA ILE A 222 -19.93 -9.91 6.95
C ILE A 222 -21.07 -10.91 7.11
N THR A 223 -20.93 -11.83 8.06
CA THR A 223 -21.92 -12.83 8.44
C THR A 223 -22.15 -12.80 9.96
N GLU A 224 -23.07 -13.63 10.48
CA GLU A 224 -23.25 -13.80 11.93
C GLU A 224 -21.99 -14.32 12.64
N ASP A 225 -21.13 -15.05 11.92
CA ASP A 225 -19.91 -15.65 12.46
C ASP A 225 -18.72 -14.68 12.54
N GLY A 226 -18.77 -13.56 11.81
CA GLY A 226 -17.66 -12.62 11.77
C GLY A 226 -17.56 -11.73 10.55
N VAL A 227 -16.46 -10.99 10.52
CA VAL A 227 -16.01 -10.21 9.35
C VAL A 227 -14.80 -10.90 8.72
N MET A 228 -14.95 -11.30 7.46
CA MET A 228 -13.88 -11.87 6.65
C MET A 228 -13.40 -10.86 5.60
N PRO A 229 -12.18 -10.32 5.73
CA PRO A 229 -11.58 -9.47 4.71
C PRO A 229 -10.98 -10.30 3.58
N VAL A 230 -11.15 -9.85 2.34
CA VAL A 230 -10.55 -10.45 1.15
C VAL A 230 -9.92 -9.33 0.30
N ILE A 231 -8.69 -9.52 -0.16
CA ILE A 231 -8.06 -8.62 -1.14
C ILE A 231 -8.15 -9.28 -2.51
N LEU A 232 -8.63 -8.53 -3.50
CA LEU A 232 -8.82 -9.01 -4.87
C LEU A 232 -7.92 -8.25 -5.85
N GLU A 233 -7.32 -8.99 -6.77
CA GLU A 233 -6.56 -8.42 -7.89
C GLU A 233 -7.48 -7.80 -8.95
N VAL A 234 -7.14 -6.58 -9.37
CA VAL A 234 -7.69 -5.92 -10.55
C VAL A 234 -6.79 -6.26 -11.75
N LYS A 235 -7.19 -7.29 -12.51
CA LYS A 235 -6.46 -7.80 -13.70
C LYS A 235 -6.53 -6.84 -14.89
#